data_AF-A0A0A2DPK3-F1
#
_entry.id   AF-A0A0A2DPK3-F1
#
_cell.length_a   1.000
_cell.length_b   1.000
_cell.length_c   1.000
_cell.angle_alpha   90.00
_cell.angle_beta   90.00
_cell.angle_gamma   90.00
#
_symmetry.space_group_name_H-M   'P 1'
#
loop_
_entity.id
_entity.type
_entity.pdbx_description
1 polymer ?
#
loop_
_entity_poly.entity_id
_entity_poly.type
_entity_poly.pdbx_seq_one_letter_code
_entity_poly.pdbx_strand_id
1 'polypeptide(L)'
;MIEEDKTLTIYKELFLKKIKKNNMTFMHKTRLLLLLILGTLVVTACRKDPLRPNEKKDPEVEQPEKPKENDPPAQTDLFPKPDGSRILTGSPAERVFALLSNMTFDEPLPLGETRITEAQLNEIKAFADKLVAEKQPKNQREMHDLLFGWIRKNVKYGNTFDPSIPDYNSAYTTFKHKVAICQGYSNLLKVFCHTQKIHAPIVNGLARFNTLGNPLGHAWNYVLLDGKWFVSDATNGIFYDANDPKRFDFLLPERLDFPLFRDEKFVCTYEKRELTISSVQDSFTGEKLIVPYGMGGFQIGNFNPTHLPKSVKEIYLGRNIKMLGTSDHLNLKESGKNVEKILVDPENPHLEEYKGTIYIKGDKSNLPLFIPARLKVVKMKPMKNVGKNVIFGHEGMEELYFEEGTETIEDYAVEACPNLRKVYLPKSVKSVADRAFFRCHSELKVVRL
;
A
#
# COMPACT_ATOMS: atom_id res chain seq x y z
N MET A 1 36.07 -21.32 -1.27
CA MET A 1 35.28 -20.09 -1.14
C MET A 1 34.00 -20.27 -1.92
N ILE A 2 32.90 -20.26 -1.17
CA ILE A 2 31.52 -19.95 -1.53
C ILE A 2 30.86 -20.84 -2.60
N GLU A 3 30.34 -21.94 -2.07
CA GLU A 3 29.25 -22.74 -2.61
C GLU A 3 27.94 -22.10 -2.14
N GLU A 4 27.41 -21.15 -2.93
CA GLU A 4 26.05 -20.64 -2.82
C GLU A 4 25.35 -20.83 -4.17
N ASP A 5 24.03 -21.02 -4.11
CA ASP A 5 23.09 -20.96 -5.25
C ASP A 5 22.60 -22.29 -5.87
N LYS A 6 22.33 -23.31 -5.05
CA LYS A 6 21.41 -24.42 -5.42
C LYS A 6 20.07 -24.38 -4.68
N THR A 7 19.99 -23.65 -3.57
CA THR A 7 18.78 -23.58 -2.73
C THR A 7 17.72 -22.65 -3.32
N LEU A 8 18.12 -21.55 -3.97
CA LEU A 8 17.20 -20.52 -4.49
C LEU A 8 16.40 -21.01 -5.71
N THR A 9 16.99 -21.87 -6.54
CA THR A 9 16.34 -22.46 -7.73
C THR A 9 15.24 -23.45 -7.34
N ILE A 10 15.41 -24.20 -6.24
CA ILE A 10 14.41 -25.15 -5.72
C ILE A 10 13.17 -24.40 -5.17
N TYR A 11 13.35 -23.22 -4.56
CA TYR A 11 12.25 -22.40 -4.06
C TYR A 11 11.38 -21.81 -5.19
N LYS A 12 11.98 -21.43 -6.33
CA LYS A 12 11.22 -20.97 -7.51
C LYS A 12 10.35 -22.08 -8.11
N GLU A 13 10.86 -23.30 -8.21
CA GLU A 13 10.08 -24.42 -8.76
C GLU A 13 8.93 -24.88 -7.84
N LEU A 14 9.13 -24.89 -6.52
CA LEU A 14 8.09 -25.24 -5.56
C LEU A 14 6.97 -24.17 -5.50
N PHE A 15 7.32 -22.90 -5.69
CA PHE A 15 6.37 -21.79 -5.76
C PHE A 15 5.47 -21.88 -7.01
N LEU A 16 6.03 -22.21 -8.18
CA LEU A 16 5.27 -22.40 -9.42
C LEU A 16 4.36 -23.64 -9.40
N LYS A 17 4.78 -24.74 -8.74
CA LYS A 17 3.92 -25.91 -8.51
C LYS A 17 2.71 -25.61 -7.60
N LYS A 18 2.84 -24.66 -6.67
CA LYS A 18 1.77 -24.25 -5.74
C LYS A 18 0.65 -23.46 -6.43
N ILE A 19 0.98 -22.65 -7.44
CA ILE A 19 0.00 -21.88 -8.24
C ILE A 19 -0.84 -22.83 -9.11
N LYS A 20 -0.23 -23.86 -9.71
CA LYS A 20 -0.96 -24.86 -10.51
C LYS A 20 -1.92 -25.73 -9.70
N LYS A 21 -1.56 -26.09 -8.46
CA LYS A 21 -2.39 -26.98 -7.62
C LYS A 21 -3.62 -26.27 -7.04
N ASN A 22 -3.51 -24.99 -6.67
CA ASN A 22 -4.63 -24.22 -6.11
C ASN A 22 -5.70 -23.84 -7.14
N ASN A 23 -5.32 -23.64 -8.40
CA ASN A 23 -6.29 -23.34 -9.47
C ASN A 23 -7.15 -24.56 -9.87
N MET A 24 -6.67 -25.77 -9.61
CA MET A 24 -7.37 -27.01 -9.99
C MET A 24 -8.44 -27.43 -8.97
N THR A 25 -8.33 -27.00 -7.71
CA THR A 25 -9.29 -27.32 -6.64
C THR A 25 -10.48 -26.36 -6.54
N PHE A 26 -10.43 -25.19 -7.20
CA PHE A 26 -11.51 -24.19 -7.16
C PHE A 26 -12.60 -24.41 -8.23
N MET A 27 -12.38 -25.32 -9.18
CA MET A 27 -13.27 -25.56 -10.33
C MET A 27 -14.41 -26.57 -10.11
N HIS A 28 -14.74 -26.97 -8.87
CA HIS A 28 -15.70 -28.08 -8.66
C HIS A 28 -16.78 -27.88 -7.59
N LYS A 29 -17.21 -26.65 -7.26
CA LYS A 29 -18.45 -26.44 -6.48
C LYS A 29 -19.20 -25.16 -6.87
N THR A 30 -19.96 -25.20 -7.95
CA THR A 30 -21.08 -24.26 -8.13
C THR A 30 -22.17 -24.93 -8.96
N ARG A 31 -23.24 -25.42 -8.30
CA ARG A 31 -24.54 -25.69 -8.92
C ARG A 31 -25.66 -25.28 -7.95
N LEU A 32 -26.39 -24.25 -8.38
CA LEU A 32 -27.85 -24.06 -8.36
C LEU A 32 -28.66 -24.42 -7.09
N LEU A 33 -29.38 -23.43 -6.52
CA LEU A 33 -30.86 -23.38 -6.60
C LEU A 33 -31.44 -22.03 -6.13
N LEU A 34 -32.36 -21.49 -6.93
CA LEU A 34 -33.33 -20.44 -6.61
C LEU A 34 -34.55 -21.07 -5.92
N LEU A 35 -35.21 -20.35 -5.01
CA LEU A 35 -36.68 -20.42 -4.79
C LEU A 35 -37.17 -19.16 -4.02
N LEU A 36 -38.14 -18.48 -4.63
CA LEU A 36 -38.97 -17.39 -4.11
C LEU A 36 -40.18 -17.97 -3.35
N ILE A 37 -40.57 -17.42 -2.19
CA ILE A 37 -41.99 -17.33 -1.75
C ILE A 37 -42.23 -16.03 -0.96
N LEU A 38 -43.33 -15.37 -1.32
CA LEU A 38 -44.00 -14.18 -0.78
C LEU A 38 -44.56 -14.38 0.65
N GLY A 39 -44.67 -13.31 1.44
CA GLY A 39 -45.40 -13.35 2.73
C GLY A 39 -45.60 -11.98 3.41
N THR A 40 -46.56 -11.22 2.89
CA THR A 40 -47.46 -10.22 3.54
C THR A 40 -46.96 -9.26 4.63
N LEU A 41 -47.13 -7.95 4.35
CA LEU A 41 -47.23 -6.86 5.33
C LEU A 41 -48.45 -7.03 6.25
N VAL A 42 -48.25 -6.79 7.54
CA VAL A 42 -49.26 -6.17 8.42
C VAL A 42 -48.55 -5.06 9.20
N VAL A 43 -49.00 -3.82 8.97
CA VAL A 43 -48.57 -2.64 9.71
C VAL A 43 -49.62 -2.39 10.79
N THR A 44 -49.24 -2.43 12.05
CA THR A 44 -50.01 -1.82 13.13
C THR A 44 -49.11 -0.87 13.90
N ALA A 45 -49.47 0.41 13.79
CA ALA A 45 -48.88 1.52 14.51
C ALA A 45 -49.48 1.61 15.92
N CYS A 46 -48.64 1.75 16.95
CA CYS A 46 -49.05 2.36 18.21
C CYS A 46 -47.99 3.38 18.64
N ARG A 47 -48.36 4.66 18.53
CA ARG A 47 -47.76 5.79 19.24
C ARG A 47 -47.94 5.59 20.75
N LYS A 48 -46.90 5.88 21.53
CA LYS A 48 -47.05 6.45 22.88
C LYS A 48 -45.92 7.44 23.13
N ASP A 49 -46.33 8.69 23.32
CA ASP A 49 -45.55 9.80 23.87
C ASP A 49 -45.78 9.87 25.42
N PRO A 50 -45.02 10.69 26.16
CA PRO A 50 -44.23 10.25 27.30
C PRO A 50 -44.88 10.44 28.67
N LEU A 51 -44.40 9.67 29.66
CA LEU A 51 -44.67 9.91 31.08
C LEU A 51 -43.56 10.77 31.69
N ARG A 52 -43.97 11.89 32.32
CA ARG A 52 -43.13 12.75 33.17
C ARG A 52 -42.75 12.03 34.47
N PRO A 53 -41.51 12.15 34.97
CA PRO A 53 -41.17 11.82 36.34
C PRO A 53 -41.13 13.05 37.26
N ASN A 54 -41.34 12.77 38.54
CA ASN A 54 -41.49 13.66 39.69
C ASN A 54 -40.32 14.65 39.92
N GLU A 55 -40.69 15.83 40.42
CA GLU A 55 -39.80 16.80 41.07
C GLU A 55 -39.15 16.21 42.33
N LYS A 56 -37.81 16.14 42.34
CA LYS A 56 -36.99 16.13 43.55
C LYS A 56 -35.75 17.00 43.34
N LYS A 57 -35.68 18.03 44.18
CA LYS A 57 -34.62 19.01 44.47
C LYS A 57 -33.22 18.71 43.90
N ASP A 58 -32.68 19.71 43.21
CA ASP A 58 -31.29 19.81 42.77
C ASP A 58 -30.32 19.81 43.96
N PRO A 59 -29.28 18.96 43.95
CA PRO A 59 -28.02 19.22 44.63
C PRO A 59 -27.07 19.98 43.70
N GLU A 60 -26.26 20.86 44.29
CA GLU A 60 -25.31 21.77 43.66
C GLU A 60 -24.48 21.16 42.53
N VAL A 61 -24.41 21.89 41.41
CA VAL A 61 -23.47 21.63 40.32
C VAL A 61 -22.07 21.98 40.83
N GLU A 62 -21.31 20.96 41.23
CA GLU A 62 -19.86 21.07 41.33
C GLU A 62 -19.29 21.40 39.95
N GLN A 63 -18.64 22.56 39.84
CA GLN A 63 -17.95 22.95 38.61
C GLN A 63 -16.84 21.94 38.33
N PRO A 64 -16.62 21.52 37.06
CA PRO A 64 -15.49 20.66 36.74
C PRO A 64 -14.19 21.37 37.12
N GLU A 65 -13.40 20.75 38.00
CA GLU A 65 -12.07 21.22 38.35
C GLU A 65 -11.25 21.42 37.07
N LYS A 66 -10.59 22.58 36.94
CA LYS A 66 -9.62 22.83 35.88
C LYS A 66 -8.49 21.80 35.99
N PRO A 67 -7.99 21.23 34.86
CA PRO A 67 -6.88 20.30 34.88
C PRO A 67 -5.67 20.96 35.56
N LYS A 68 -5.04 20.25 36.50
CA LYS A 68 -3.78 20.69 37.11
C LYS A 68 -2.69 20.57 36.04
N GLU A 69 -1.79 21.54 36.01
CA GLU A 69 -0.74 21.74 35.00
C GLU A 69 0.31 20.59 34.88
N ASN A 70 0.09 19.45 35.56
CA ASN A 70 0.97 18.29 35.63
C ASN A 70 0.27 16.93 35.41
N ASP A 71 -0.98 16.89 34.96
CA ASP A 71 -1.60 15.63 34.55
C ASP A 71 -0.92 15.10 33.27
N PRO A 72 -0.65 13.78 33.14
CA PRO A 72 -0.19 13.20 31.88
C PRO A 72 -1.17 13.58 30.76
N PRO A 73 -0.71 13.94 29.57
CA PRO A 73 -1.60 14.31 28.48
C PRO A 73 -2.63 13.20 28.28
N ALA A 74 -3.91 13.58 28.20
CA ALA A 74 -4.97 12.64 27.90
C ALA A 74 -4.57 11.83 26.66
N GLN A 75 -4.86 10.52 26.63
CA GLN A 75 -4.41 9.62 25.56
C GLN A 75 -4.76 10.13 24.14
N THR A 76 -5.77 11.00 24.03
CA THR A 76 -6.23 11.69 22.82
C THR A 76 -5.31 12.79 22.30
N ASP A 77 -4.42 13.37 23.13
CA ASP A 77 -3.47 14.42 22.71
C ASP A 77 -2.19 13.86 22.09
N LEU A 78 -2.02 12.54 22.09
CA LEU A 78 -0.86 11.85 21.52
C LEU A 78 -0.99 11.56 20.01
N PHE A 79 -2.20 11.70 19.46
CA PHE A 79 -2.52 11.33 18.07
C PHE A 79 -2.78 12.58 17.22
N PRO A 80 -2.55 12.50 15.89
CA PRO A 80 -2.86 13.62 15.00
C PRO A 80 -4.37 13.89 15.02
N LYS A 81 -4.76 15.15 15.23
CA LYS A 81 -6.16 15.57 15.23
C LYS A 81 -6.67 15.78 13.79
N PRO A 82 -7.96 15.58 13.51
CA PRO A 82 -8.53 15.95 12.22
C PRO A 82 -8.25 17.42 11.87
N ASP A 83 -7.68 17.64 10.68
CA ASP A 83 -7.16 18.95 10.24
C ASP A 83 -7.98 19.57 9.09
N GLY A 84 -9.16 19.04 8.82
CA GLY A 84 -10.01 19.45 7.69
C GLY A 84 -9.63 18.83 6.34
N SER A 85 -8.59 17.99 6.29
CA SER A 85 -8.22 17.27 5.06
C SER A 85 -9.34 16.34 4.58
N ARG A 86 -9.55 16.33 3.25
CA ARG A 86 -10.62 15.56 2.61
C ARG A 86 -10.24 14.10 2.38
N ILE A 87 -11.22 13.21 2.48
CA ILE A 87 -11.07 11.81 2.09
C ILE A 87 -11.03 11.72 0.56
N LEU A 88 -10.16 10.87 0.02
CA LEU A 88 -10.20 10.49 -1.40
C LEU A 88 -11.44 9.62 -1.69
N THR A 89 -12.39 10.17 -2.44
CA THR A 89 -13.65 9.50 -2.83
C THR A 89 -13.70 9.24 -4.33
N GLY A 90 -14.70 8.46 -4.78
CA GLY A 90 -14.87 8.09 -6.18
C GLY A 90 -14.03 6.89 -6.62
N SER A 91 -14.06 6.64 -7.92
CA SER A 91 -13.28 5.63 -8.64
C SER A 91 -11.77 5.86 -8.50
N PRO A 92 -10.92 4.84 -8.70
CA PRO A 92 -9.46 5.02 -8.64
C PRO A 92 -8.95 6.12 -9.57
N ALA A 93 -9.54 6.26 -10.77
CA ALA A 93 -9.29 7.33 -11.72
C ALA A 93 -9.60 8.73 -11.14
N GLU A 94 -10.78 8.91 -10.55
CA GLU A 94 -11.19 10.18 -9.91
C GLU A 94 -10.26 10.56 -8.77
N ARG A 95 -9.82 9.59 -7.96
CA ARG A 95 -8.91 9.83 -6.83
C ARG A 95 -7.55 10.36 -7.29
N VAL A 96 -6.94 9.72 -8.29
CA VAL A 96 -5.66 10.19 -8.84
C VAL A 96 -5.82 11.55 -9.48
N PHE A 97 -6.89 11.76 -10.25
CA PHE A 97 -7.15 13.05 -10.88
C PHE A 97 -7.34 14.18 -9.84
N ALA A 98 -8.04 13.91 -8.74
CA ALA A 98 -8.17 14.87 -7.64
C ALA A 98 -6.81 15.25 -7.05
N LEU A 99 -5.91 14.29 -6.84
CA LEU A 99 -4.56 14.56 -6.35
C LEU A 99 -3.76 15.42 -7.34
N LEU A 100 -3.69 14.99 -8.60
CA LEU A 100 -2.94 15.69 -9.64
C LEU A 100 -3.45 17.11 -9.92
N SER A 101 -4.76 17.33 -9.83
CA SER A 101 -5.37 18.65 -10.04
C SER A 101 -5.13 19.64 -8.90
N ASN A 102 -4.61 19.16 -7.76
CA ASN A 102 -4.24 20.01 -6.62
C ASN A 102 -2.72 20.22 -6.53
N MET A 103 -1.97 19.78 -7.55
CA MET A 103 -0.54 20.02 -7.65
C MET A 103 -0.24 21.22 -8.54
N THR A 104 0.77 21.97 -8.14
CA THR A 104 1.48 22.93 -8.97
C THR A 104 2.90 22.41 -9.20
N PHE A 105 3.44 22.64 -10.40
CA PHE A 105 4.79 22.21 -10.75
C PHE A 105 5.61 23.44 -11.14
N ASP A 106 6.48 23.86 -10.24
CA ASP A 106 7.45 24.92 -10.52
C ASP A 106 8.66 24.36 -11.27
N GLU A 107 8.93 23.06 -11.10
CA GLU A 107 10.03 22.34 -11.73
C GLU A 107 9.53 21.10 -12.48
N PRO A 108 10.22 20.66 -13.56
CA PRO A 108 9.93 19.40 -14.24
C PRO A 108 9.88 18.23 -13.27
N LEU A 109 8.88 17.35 -13.46
CA LEU A 109 8.81 16.13 -12.65
C LEU A 109 10.07 15.28 -12.90
N PRO A 110 10.68 14.73 -11.84
CA PRO A 110 11.83 13.86 -12.00
C PRO A 110 11.43 12.61 -12.79
N LEU A 111 12.42 12.01 -13.46
CA LEU A 111 12.25 10.73 -14.14
C LEU A 111 11.88 9.59 -13.15
N GLY A 112 12.06 9.82 -11.84
CA GLY A 112 11.57 8.94 -10.79
C GLY A 112 12.19 7.56 -10.92
N GLU A 113 11.35 6.53 -11.02
CA GLU A 113 11.79 5.14 -11.13
C GLU A 113 12.24 4.74 -12.54
N THR A 114 12.08 5.63 -13.52
CA THR A 114 12.53 5.38 -14.89
C THR A 114 14.05 5.36 -14.94
N ARG A 115 14.61 4.14 -14.96
CA ARG A 115 16.06 3.92 -15.04
C ARG A 115 16.57 4.25 -16.45
N ILE A 116 17.40 5.28 -16.54
CA ILE A 116 18.07 5.69 -17.77
C ILE A 116 19.40 6.37 -17.43
N THR A 117 20.44 6.08 -18.19
CA THR A 117 21.74 6.77 -18.03
C THR A 117 21.71 8.14 -18.71
N GLU A 118 22.60 9.04 -18.30
CA GLU A 118 22.71 10.38 -18.90
C GLU A 118 22.96 10.31 -20.42
N ALA A 119 23.86 9.43 -20.88
CA ALA A 119 24.13 9.24 -22.30
C ALA A 119 22.89 8.79 -23.09
N GLN A 120 22.12 7.85 -22.52
CA GLN A 120 20.87 7.37 -23.13
C GLN A 120 19.81 8.46 -23.17
N LEU A 121 19.68 9.24 -22.10
CA LEU A 121 18.75 10.38 -22.02
C LEU A 121 19.12 11.44 -23.06
N ASN A 122 20.40 11.79 -23.19
CA ASN A 122 20.90 12.76 -24.16
C ASN A 122 20.65 12.31 -25.60
N GLU A 123 20.77 11.01 -25.89
CA GLU A 123 20.44 10.50 -27.23
C GLU A 123 18.94 10.61 -27.54
N ILE A 124 18.08 10.19 -26.62
CA ILE A 124 16.63 10.31 -26.78
C ILE A 124 16.23 11.78 -26.91
N LYS A 125 16.86 12.66 -26.14
CA LYS A 125 16.66 14.10 -26.23
C LYS A 125 17.04 14.64 -27.60
N ALA A 126 18.23 14.33 -28.11
CA ALA A 126 18.68 14.78 -29.42
C ALA A 126 17.71 14.32 -30.54
N PHE A 127 17.18 13.12 -30.44
CA PHE A 127 16.14 12.63 -31.35
C PHE A 127 14.84 13.44 -31.23
N ALA A 128 14.33 13.65 -30.01
CA ALA A 128 13.10 14.38 -29.76
C ALA A 128 13.22 15.85 -30.23
N ASP A 129 14.34 16.51 -29.91
CA ASP A 129 14.63 17.89 -30.31
C ASP A 129 14.61 18.04 -31.83
N LYS A 130 15.24 17.11 -32.55
CA LYS A 130 15.22 17.10 -34.03
C LYS A 130 13.80 16.97 -34.57
N LEU A 131 13.02 16.03 -34.03
CA LEU A 131 11.64 15.79 -34.46
C LEU A 131 10.75 17.02 -34.21
N VAL A 132 10.91 17.67 -33.06
CA VAL A 132 10.21 18.91 -32.71
C VAL A 132 10.64 20.07 -33.61
N ALA A 133 11.94 20.23 -33.88
CA ALA A 133 12.44 21.27 -34.78
C ALA A 133 11.92 21.13 -36.22
N GLU A 134 11.78 19.90 -36.72
CA GLU A 134 11.26 19.62 -38.07
C GLU A 134 9.76 19.86 -38.20
N LYS A 135 8.98 19.61 -37.14
CA LYS A 135 7.51 19.68 -37.18
C LYS A 135 6.93 20.96 -36.60
N GLN A 136 7.71 21.70 -35.83
CA GLN A 136 7.36 23.00 -35.24
C GLN A 136 5.98 22.99 -34.55
N PRO A 137 5.75 22.10 -33.56
CA PRO A 137 4.49 22.08 -32.82
C PRO A 137 4.27 23.40 -32.08
N LYS A 138 3.03 23.88 -32.08
CA LYS A 138 2.68 25.23 -31.58
C LYS A 138 2.44 25.30 -30.07
N ASN A 139 2.19 24.16 -29.44
CA ASN A 139 1.83 24.05 -28.02
C ASN A 139 2.24 22.69 -27.46
N GLN A 140 2.05 22.48 -26.16
CA GLN A 140 2.43 21.22 -25.51
C GLN A 140 1.60 20.05 -26.07
N ARG A 141 0.33 20.28 -26.41
CA ARG A 141 -0.52 19.25 -26.99
C ARG A 141 -0.01 18.72 -28.34
N GLU A 142 0.32 19.59 -29.28
CA GLU A 142 0.87 19.19 -30.59
C GLU A 142 2.24 18.50 -30.43
N MET A 143 3.05 18.96 -29.47
CA MET A 143 4.33 18.34 -29.15
C MET A 143 4.17 16.94 -28.57
N HIS A 144 3.21 16.74 -27.66
CA HIS A 144 2.85 15.42 -27.15
C HIS A 144 2.30 14.51 -28.25
N ASP A 145 1.34 14.97 -29.06
CA ASP A 145 0.73 14.18 -30.13
C ASP A 145 1.78 13.68 -31.14
N LEU A 146 2.80 14.51 -31.43
CA LEU A 146 3.94 14.15 -32.26
C LEU A 146 4.77 12.99 -31.67
N LEU A 147 5.17 13.11 -30.41
CA LEU A 147 6.00 12.11 -29.71
C LEU A 147 5.22 10.82 -29.45
N PHE A 148 3.98 10.94 -28.98
CA PHE A 148 3.03 9.85 -28.77
C PHE A 148 2.74 9.12 -30.08
N GLY A 149 2.48 9.86 -31.16
CA GLY A 149 2.27 9.32 -32.50
C GLY A 149 3.48 8.55 -33.01
N TRP A 150 4.69 9.05 -32.75
CA TRP A 150 5.92 8.33 -33.08
C TRP A 150 6.01 7.00 -32.33
N ILE A 151 5.72 6.96 -31.02
CA ILE A 151 5.74 5.70 -30.25
C ILE A 151 4.77 4.70 -30.87
N ARG A 152 3.51 5.09 -31.08
CA ARG A 152 2.48 4.18 -31.62
C ARG A 152 2.81 3.65 -33.01
N LYS A 153 3.42 4.49 -33.85
CA LYS A 153 3.77 4.09 -35.22
C LYS A 153 4.97 3.15 -35.28
N ASN A 154 5.93 3.30 -34.36
CA ASN A 154 7.22 2.63 -34.48
C ASN A 154 7.39 1.49 -33.49
N VAL A 155 6.79 1.55 -32.30
CA VAL A 155 7.02 0.57 -31.24
C VAL A 155 5.96 -0.54 -31.30
N LYS A 156 6.42 -1.79 -31.34
CA LYS A 156 5.59 -2.99 -31.31
C LYS A 156 5.52 -3.61 -29.92
N TYR A 157 4.39 -4.25 -29.60
CA TYR A 157 4.27 -4.96 -28.35
C TYR A 157 5.15 -6.22 -28.38
N GLY A 158 5.99 -6.37 -27.36
CA GLY A 158 7.04 -7.37 -27.30
C GLY A 158 6.60 -8.73 -26.79
N ASN A 159 7.28 -9.77 -27.27
CA ASN A 159 7.24 -11.10 -26.69
C ASN A 159 8.33 -11.21 -25.60
N THR A 160 7.96 -11.22 -24.32
CA THR A 160 8.90 -11.20 -23.19
C THR A 160 9.82 -12.43 -23.08
N PHE A 161 9.65 -13.43 -23.94
CA PHE A 161 10.51 -14.62 -24.02
C PHE A 161 11.67 -14.48 -25.02
N ASP A 162 11.76 -13.39 -25.79
CA ASP A 162 12.89 -13.19 -26.71
C ASP A 162 14.11 -12.64 -25.93
N PRO A 163 15.20 -13.44 -25.83
CA PRO A 163 16.35 -13.09 -25.01
C PRO A 163 17.24 -12.02 -25.66
N SER A 164 17.00 -11.63 -26.91
CA SER A 164 17.78 -10.60 -27.60
C SER A 164 17.43 -9.18 -27.13
N ILE A 165 16.30 -9.02 -26.44
CA ILE A 165 15.84 -7.74 -25.90
C ILE A 165 16.25 -7.63 -24.43
N PRO A 166 17.11 -6.66 -24.06
CA PRO A 166 17.67 -6.59 -22.72
C PRO A 166 16.64 -6.37 -21.60
N ASP A 167 15.66 -5.49 -21.85
CA ASP A 167 14.61 -5.14 -20.88
C ASP A 167 13.41 -4.48 -21.57
N TYR A 168 12.27 -5.17 -21.60
CA TYR A 168 11.02 -4.67 -22.20
C TYR A 168 10.36 -3.51 -21.43
N ASN A 169 10.82 -3.24 -20.20
CA ASN A 169 10.35 -2.10 -19.41
C ASN A 169 11.18 -0.83 -19.67
N SER A 170 12.39 -0.95 -20.23
CA SER A 170 13.30 0.19 -20.35
C SER A 170 12.85 1.17 -21.43
N ALA A 171 12.85 2.47 -21.10
CA ALA A 171 12.64 3.55 -22.07
C ALA A 171 13.64 3.47 -23.22
N TYR A 172 14.92 3.21 -22.90
CA TYR A 172 15.98 3.17 -23.89
C TYR A 172 15.91 1.92 -24.77
N THR A 173 15.60 0.76 -24.20
CA THR A 173 15.33 -0.46 -25.00
C THR A 173 14.16 -0.22 -25.95
N THR A 174 13.08 0.37 -25.45
CA THR A 174 11.90 0.74 -26.26
C THR A 174 12.30 1.67 -27.41
N PHE A 175 13.09 2.70 -27.11
CA PHE A 175 13.58 3.64 -28.12
C PHE A 175 14.49 2.99 -29.16
N LYS A 176 15.41 2.12 -28.77
CA LYS A 176 16.40 1.51 -29.67
C LYS A 176 15.83 0.37 -30.49
N HIS A 177 15.20 -0.60 -29.83
CA HIS A 177 14.72 -1.83 -30.44
C HIS A 177 13.31 -1.71 -30.99
N LYS A 178 12.59 -0.62 -30.67
CA LYS A 178 11.20 -0.39 -31.09
C LYS A 178 10.26 -1.51 -30.65
N VAL A 179 10.54 -2.10 -29.49
CA VAL A 179 9.75 -3.17 -28.88
C VAL A 179 9.64 -2.91 -27.38
N ALA A 180 8.45 -3.11 -26.81
CA ALA A 180 8.20 -2.92 -25.37
C ALA A 180 6.96 -3.68 -24.89
N ILE A 181 6.82 -3.79 -23.58
CA ILE A 181 5.51 -4.02 -22.93
C ILE A 181 4.99 -2.70 -22.34
N CYS A 182 3.79 -2.70 -21.75
CA CYS A 182 3.11 -1.48 -21.29
C CYS A 182 4.00 -0.53 -20.48
N GLN A 183 4.82 -1.06 -19.57
CA GLN A 183 5.77 -0.24 -18.80
C GLN A 183 6.83 0.45 -19.68
N GLY A 184 7.37 -0.23 -20.69
CA GLY A 184 8.35 0.36 -21.61
C GLY A 184 7.75 1.46 -22.49
N TYR A 185 6.50 1.27 -22.95
CA TYR A 185 5.73 2.33 -23.61
C TYR A 185 5.59 3.56 -22.73
N SER A 186 5.17 3.39 -21.47
CA SER A 186 5.00 4.48 -20.52
C SER A 186 6.30 5.15 -20.10
N ASN A 187 7.37 4.36 -19.92
CA ASN A 187 8.70 4.88 -19.61
C ASN A 187 9.25 5.70 -20.78
N LEU A 188 9.12 5.23 -22.03
CA LEU A 188 9.57 6.02 -23.18
C LEU A 188 8.74 7.31 -23.34
N LEU A 189 7.42 7.23 -23.18
CA LEU A 189 6.57 8.43 -23.23
C LEU A 189 6.99 9.44 -22.15
N LYS A 190 7.23 8.99 -20.92
CA LYS A 190 7.74 9.84 -19.83
C LYS A 190 9.06 10.50 -20.21
N VAL A 191 10.02 9.75 -20.74
CA VAL A 191 11.33 10.30 -21.15
C VAL A 191 11.16 11.32 -22.28
N PHE A 192 10.38 11.02 -23.32
CA PHE A 192 10.12 11.98 -24.39
C PHE A 192 9.51 13.27 -23.85
N CYS A 193 8.44 13.18 -23.05
CA CYS A 193 7.82 14.33 -22.42
C CYS A 193 8.80 15.10 -21.54
N HIS A 194 9.58 14.41 -20.70
CA HIS A 194 10.58 15.02 -19.82
C HIS A 194 11.63 15.81 -20.60
N THR A 195 12.15 15.28 -21.71
CA THR A 195 13.13 16.01 -22.55
C THR A 195 12.56 17.29 -23.14
N GLN A 196 11.24 17.37 -23.29
CA GLN A 196 10.51 18.52 -23.82
C GLN A 196 9.80 19.33 -22.71
N LYS A 197 10.18 19.13 -21.44
CA LYS A 197 9.62 19.83 -20.27
C LYS A 197 8.10 19.66 -20.09
N ILE A 198 7.56 18.52 -20.50
CA ILE A 198 6.17 18.11 -20.27
C ILE A 198 6.12 17.15 -19.08
N HIS A 199 5.23 17.40 -18.12
CA HIS A 199 5.00 16.51 -16.99
C HIS A 199 4.19 15.30 -17.42
N ALA A 200 4.76 14.11 -17.30
CA ALA A 200 4.13 12.85 -17.73
C ALA A 200 4.32 11.72 -16.70
N PRO A 201 3.86 11.86 -15.44
CA PRO A 201 4.02 10.82 -14.44
C PRO A 201 3.39 9.49 -14.88
N ILE A 202 3.98 8.40 -14.41
CA ILE A 202 3.51 7.05 -14.71
C ILE A 202 2.55 6.60 -13.62
N VAL A 203 1.54 5.87 -14.06
CA VAL A 203 0.58 5.18 -13.22
C VAL A 203 0.73 3.69 -13.44
N ASN A 204 0.85 2.97 -12.34
CA ASN A 204 0.75 1.52 -12.32
C ASN A 204 -0.56 1.11 -11.66
N GLY A 205 -1.21 0.12 -12.22
CA GLY A 205 -2.44 -0.42 -11.66
C GLY A 205 -2.97 -1.58 -12.47
N LEU A 206 -4.30 -1.70 -12.49
CA LEU A 206 -5.00 -2.75 -13.22
C LEU A 206 -5.78 -2.16 -14.39
N ALA A 207 -5.94 -2.91 -15.46
CA ALA A 207 -6.81 -2.54 -16.58
C ALA A 207 -7.81 -3.65 -16.88
N ARG A 208 -9.10 -3.30 -16.96
CA ARG A 208 -10.22 -4.19 -17.31
C ARG A 208 -10.53 -4.09 -18.81
N PHE A 209 -9.66 -4.63 -19.64
CA PHE A 209 -9.96 -4.71 -21.07
C PHE A 209 -11.06 -5.74 -21.30
N ASN A 210 -12.10 -5.38 -22.06
CA ASN A 210 -13.28 -6.22 -22.34
C ASN A 210 -12.96 -7.60 -22.97
N THR A 211 -11.72 -7.82 -23.40
CA THR A 211 -11.23 -9.03 -24.06
C THR A 211 -10.65 -10.08 -23.10
N LEU A 212 -10.33 -9.70 -21.86
CA LEU A 212 -9.57 -10.54 -20.92
C LEU A 212 -10.32 -10.49 -19.60
N GLY A 213 -11.10 -11.53 -19.29
CA GLY A 213 -12.10 -11.53 -18.21
C GLY A 213 -11.59 -11.13 -16.80
N ASN A 214 -10.28 -11.16 -16.56
CA ASN A 214 -9.65 -10.67 -15.33
C ASN A 214 -8.83 -9.39 -15.59
N PRO A 215 -8.84 -8.40 -14.68
CA PRO A 215 -7.99 -7.23 -14.79
C PRO A 215 -6.51 -7.61 -14.88
N LEU A 216 -5.77 -6.98 -15.78
CA LEU A 216 -4.33 -7.21 -15.97
C LEU A 216 -3.52 -6.05 -15.41
N GLY A 217 -2.33 -6.37 -14.88
CA GLY A 217 -1.35 -5.34 -14.54
C GLY A 217 -1.03 -4.49 -15.77
N HIS A 218 -1.12 -3.17 -15.62
CA HIS A 218 -0.96 -2.23 -16.72
C HIS A 218 -0.25 -0.95 -16.26
N ALA A 219 0.39 -0.29 -17.22
CA ALA A 219 1.08 0.99 -17.01
C ALA A 219 0.66 1.98 -18.10
N TRP A 220 0.41 3.22 -17.70
CA TRP A 220 0.07 4.34 -18.58
C TRP A 220 0.54 5.65 -17.92
N ASN A 221 0.33 6.79 -18.59
CA ASN A 221 0.73 8.09 -18.08
C ASN A 221 -0.50 8.98 -17.86
N TYR A 222 -0.42 9.88 -16.87
CA TYR A 222 -1.12 11.16 -16.95
C TYR A 222 -0.15 12.17 -17.54
N VAL A 223 -0.63 13.11 -18.35
CA VAL A 223 0.19 14.13 -18.99
C VAL A 223 -0.45 15.50 -18.81
N LEU A 224 0.30 16.47 -18.30
CA LEU A 224 -0.15 17.85 -18.16
C LEU A 224 0.23 18.61 -19.44
N LEU A 225 -0.78 19.03 -20.19
CA LEU A 225 -0.64 19.72 -21.47
C LEU A 225 -1.46 21.00 -21.45
N ASP A 226 -0.80 22.14 -21.63
CA ASP A 226 -1.44 23.45 -21.76
C ASP A 226 -2.41 23.74 -20.58
N GLY A 227 -1.98 23.36 -19.37
CA GLY A 227 -2.74 23.52 -18.13
C GLY A 227 -3.84 22.48 -17.88
N LYS A 228 -3.95 21.43 -18.70
CA LYS A 228 -4.96 20.37 -18.57
C LYS A 228 -4.34 18.98 -18.49
N TRP A 229 -4.90 18.15 -17.62
CA TRP A 229 -4.46 16.76 -17.49
C TRP A 229 -5.16 15.84 -18.48
N PHE A 230 -4.39 14.94 -19.07
CA PHE A 230 -4.88 13.90 -19.97
C PHE A 230 -4.37 12.53 -19.52
N VAL A 231 -5.21 11.50 -19.67
CA VAL A 231 -4.76 10.11 -19.61
C VAL A 231 -4.17 9.75 -20.97
N SER A 232 -2.94 9.27 -20.99
CA SER A 232 -2.20 8.88 -22.20
C SER A 232 -1.62 7.48 -22.03
N ASP A 233 -2.15 6.53 -22.81
CA ASP A 233 -1.65 5.15 -22.85
C ASP A 233 -1.14 4.87 -24.26
N ALA A 234 0.20 4.91 -24.40
CA ALA A 234 0.87 4.67 -25.68
C ALA A 234 0.79 3.21 -26.13
N THR A 235 0.49 2.28 -25.23
CA THR A 235 0.34 0.85 -25.54
C THR A 235 -0.91 0.61 -26.39
N ASN A 236 -2.03 1.17 -25.95
CA ASN A 236 -3.35 0.98 -26.57
C ASN A 236 -3.79 2.17 -27.43
N GLY A 237 -2.99 3.23 -27.45
CA GLY A 237 -3.30 4.44 -28.18
C GLY A 237 -4.48 5.23 -27.62
N ILE A 238 -4.69 5.14 -26.32
CA ILE A 238 -5.72 5.89 -25.61
C ILE A 238 -5.19 7.28 -25.28
N PHE A 239 -6.04 8.27 -25.52
CA PHE A 239 -5.81 9.65 -25.12
C PHE A 239 -7.14 10.30 -24.75
N TYR A 240 -7.37 10.56 -23.47
CA TYR A 240 -8.62 11.11 -22.95
C TYR A 240 -8.37 12.29 -22.01
N ASP A 241 -9.31 13.24 -21.98
CA ASP A 241 -9.34 14.30 -20.97
C ASP A 241 -9.54 13.67 -19.59
N ALA A 242 -8.65 13.99 -18.64
CA ALA A 242 -8.71 13.40 -17.29
C ALA A 242 -9.94 13.88 -16.49
N ASN A 243 -10.60 14.96 -16.91
CA ASN A 243 -11.87 15.42 -16.34
C ASN A 243 -13.08 14.53 -16.71
N ASP A 244 -12.92 13.57 -17.63
CA ASP A 244 -13.97 12.63 -18.01
C ASP A 244 -13.59 11.18 -17.62
N PRO A 245 -13.54 10.87 -16.31
CA PRO A 245 -13.09 9.58 -15.80
C PRO A 245 -13.94 8.40 -16.29
N LYS A 246 -15.19 8.63 -16.70
CA LYS A 246 -16.07 7.60 -17.25
C LYS A 246 -15.53 7.00 -18.55
N ARG A 247 -14.69 7.72 -19.31
CA ARG A 247 -14.08 7.20 -20.54
C ARG A 247 -12.96 6.20 -20.29
N PHE A 248 -12.44 6.14 -19.07
CA PHE A 248 -11.31 5.28 -18.69
C PHE A 248 -11.48 4.64 -17.31
N ASP A 249 -12.71 4.42 -16.87
CA ASP A 249 -12.99 3.75 -15.60
C ASP A 249 -12.50 2.29 -15.55
N PHE A 250 -12.20 1.71 -16.71
CA PHE A 250 -11.53 0.43 -16.85
C PHE A 250 -10.04 0.48 -16.48
N LEU A 251 -9.41 1.66 -16.48
CA LEU A 251 -8.07 1.88 -15.94
C LEU A 251 -8.21 2.16 -14.44
N LEU A 252 -7.60 1.31 -13.64
CA LEU A 252 -7.70 1.33 -12.18
C LEU A 252 -6.32 1.70 -11.61
N PRO A 253 -5.99 3.00 -11.49
CA PRO A 253 -4.76 3.42 -10.84
C PRO A 253 -4.59 2.79 -9.46
N GLU A 254 -3.40 2.29 -9.17
CA GLU A 254 -3.05 1.82 -7.82
C GLU A 254 -1.85 2.56 -7.25
N ARG A 255 -1.00 3.12 -8.11
CA ARG A 255 0.26 3.75 -7.72
C ARG A 255 0.71 4.83 -8.70
N LEU A 256 1.31 5.89 -8.16
CA LEU A 256 2.07 6.89 -8.92
C LEU A 256 3.58 6.68 -8.71
N ASP A 257 4.36 6.94 -9.76
CA ASP A 257 5.81 6.73 -9.78
C ASP A 257 6.63 7.94 -9.27
N PHE A 258 5.98 8.91 -8.64
CA PHE A 258 6.62 10.12 -8.14
C PHE A 258 5.96 10.60 -6.84
N PRO A 259 6.70 11.35 -5.99
CA PRO A 259 6.13 11.99 -4.81
C PRO A 259 5.09 13.07 -5.16
N LEU A 260 3.93 13.00 -4.53
CA LEU A 260 2.86 13.99 -4.67
C LEU A 260 3.09 15.22 -3.80
N PHE A 261 3.43 15.02 -2.52
CA PHE A 261 3.59 16.10 -1.56
C PHE A 261 4.82 15.86 -0.69
N ARG A 262 5.44 16.94 -0.23
CA ARG A 262 6.60 16.93 0.66
C ARG A 262 6.50 18.11 1.61
N ASP A 263 6.79 17.87 2.87
CA ASP A 263 7.08 18.94 3.85
C ASP A 263 8.51 18.77 4.40
N GLU A 264 8.83 19.29 5.58
CA GLU A 264 10.16 19.14 6.19
C GLU A 264 10.42 17.72 6.75
N LYS A 265 9.38 16.93 6.99
CA LYS A 265 9.44 15.65 7.72
C LYS A 265 9.03 14.45 6.88
N PHE A 266 8.12 14.62 5.93
CA PHE A 266 7.43 13.53 5.25
C PHE A 266 7.43 13.71 3.74
N VAL A 267 7.39 12.57 3.06
CA VAL A 267 7.19 12.48 1.61
C VAL A 267 5.97 11.59 1.35
N CYS A 268 4.98 12.13 0.65
CA CYS A 268 3.75 11.44 0.29
C CYS A 268 3.76 11.00 -1.17
N THR A 269 3.24 9.80 -1.40
CA THR A 269 2.93 9.26 -2.74
C THR A 269 1.52 8.71 -2.77
N TYR A 270 1.06 8.27 -3.94
CA TYR A 270 -0.15 7.48 -4.08
C TYR A 270 0.23 6.00 -4.23
N GLU A 271 -0.24 5.16 -3.32
CA GLU A 271 0.05 3.72 -3.33
C GLU A 271 -1.12 2.94 -2.73
N LYS A 272 -1.43 1.78 -3.33
CA LYS A 272 -2.55 0.91 -2.95
C LYS A 272 -3.87 1.67 -2.78
N ARG A 273 -4.08 2.66 -3.65
CA ARG A 273 -5.26 3.54 -3.74
C ARG A 273 -5.46 4.52 -2.59
N GLU A 274 -4.44 4.76 -1.78
CA GLU A 274 -4.44 5.69 -0.67
C GLU A 274 -3.29 6.69 -0.79
N LEU A 275 -3.48 7.90 -0.26
CA LEU A 275 -2.37 8.81 -0.03
C LEU A 275 -1.49 8.22 1.07
N THR A 276 -0.22 8.03 0.77
CA THR A 276 0.70 7.18 1.52
C THR A 276 1.92 7.97 1.95
N ILE A 277 2.24 7.96 3.25
CA ILE A 277 3.55 8.39 3.74
C ILE A 277 4.57 7.33 3.31
N SER A 278 5.40 7.69 2.34
CA SER A 278 6.35 6.80 1.66
C SER A 278 7.79 6.92 2.16
N SER A 279 8.09 8.01 2.87
CA SER A 279 9.38 8.24 3.53
C SER A 279 9.20 9.25 4.66
N VAL A 280 10.01 9.07 5.70
CA VAL A 280 10.29 10.10 6.71
C VAL A 280 11.69 10.62 6.43
N GLN A 281 11.89 11.94 6.45
CA GLN A 281 13.15 12.58 6.07
C GLN A 281 14.17 12.57 7.19
N ASP A 282 15.47 12.54 6.85
CA ASP A 282 16.57 12.49 7.82
C ASP A 282 16.70 13.76 8.68
N SER A 283 16.06 14.86 8.26
CA SER A 283 15.86 16.07 9.07
C SER A 283 15.09 15.77 10.36
N PHE A 284 14.26 14.72 10.39
CA PHE A 284 13.56 14.30 11.59
C PHE A 284 14.47 13.47 12.50
N THR A 285 14.82 14.03 13.65
CA THR A 285 15.73 13.42 14.65
C THR A 285 15.03 12.96 15.92
N GLY A 286 13.71 13.13 16.01
CA GLY A 286 12.92 12.76 17.18
C GLY A 286 12.79 11.24 17.38
N GLU A 287 12.50 10.83 18.60
CA GLU A 287 12.19 9.43 18.93
C GLU A 287 10.71 9.08 18.69
N LYS A 288 9.83 10.08 18.82
CA LYS A 288 8.37 9.95 18.72
C LYS A 288 7.87 10.55 17.42
N LEU A 289 7.47 9.70 16.48
CA LEU A 289 6.94 10.11 15.19
C LEU A 289 5.41 10.12 15.23
N ILE A 290 4.82 11.32 15.10
CA ILE A 290 3.37 11.46 14.88
C ILE A 290 3.14 11.49 13.38
N VAL A 291 2.43 10.49 12.85
CA VAL A 291 2.06 10.44 11.43
C VAL A 291 0.97 11.49 11.19
N PRO A 292 1.07 12.35 10.15
CA PRO A 292 0.12 13.44 9.95
C PRO A 292 -1.29 12.94 9.59
N TYR A 293 -2.31 13.73 9.91
CA TYR A 293 -3.69 13.43 9.56
C TYR A 293 -3.94 13.60 8.04
N GLY A 294 -3.46 14.71 7.47
CA GLY A 294 -3.46 14.93 6.03
C GLY A 294 -2.23 15.66 5.51
N MET A 295 -2.10 15.68 4.19
CA MET A 295 -1.09 16.43 3.46
C MET A 295 -1.66 16.86 2.09
N GLY A 296 -1.34 18.07 1.64
CA GLY A 296 -1.90 18.61 0.39
C GLY A 296 -3.42 18.78 0.41
N GLY A 297 -4.01 18.90 1.61
CA GLY A 297 -5.46 18.97 1.82
C GLY A 297 -6.19 17.63 1.72
N PHE A 298 -5.48 16.50 1.67
CA PHE A 298 -6.05 15.15 1.61
C PHE A 298 -5.62 14.30 2.79
N GLN A 299 -6.50 13.43 3.28
CA GLN A 299 -6.18 12.53 4.38
C GLN A 299 -5.14 11.50 3.96
N ILE A 300 -4.17 11.26 4.84
CA ILE A 300 -3.27 10.12 4.73
C ILE A 300 -4.04 8.86 5.11
N GLY A 301 -4.09 7.89 4.21
CA GLY A 301 -4.77 6.60 4.44
C GLY A 301 -3.80 5.46 4.71
N ASN A 302 -2.51 5.63 4.42
CA ASN A 302 -1.52 4.56 4.50
C ASN A 302 -0.18 5.10 5.02
N PHE A 303 0.50 4.31 5.84
CA PHE A 303 1.83 4.61 6.35
C PHE A 303 2.76 3.43 6.04
N ASN A 304 3.55 3.55 4.98
CA ASN A 304 4.39 2.47 4.47
C ASN A 304 5.78 2.96 4.04
N PRO A 305 6.55 3.60 4.95
CA PRO A 305 7.78 4.28 4.58
C PRO A 305 8.88 3.29 4.17
N THR A 306 9.49 3.55 3.02
CA THR A 306 10.72 2.87 2.56
C THR A 306 11.94 3.31 3.36
N HIS A 307 11.92 4.52 3.91
CA HIS A 307 12.96 5.08 4.77
C HIS A 307 12.36 5.67 6.04
N LEU A 308 12.98 5.33 7.17
CA LEU A 308 12.63 5.78 8.51
C LEU A 308 13.92 6.09 9.28
N PRO A 309 14.10 7.32 9.81
CA PRO A 309 15.28 7.67 10.60
C PRO A 309 15.50 6.73 11.78
N LYS A 310 16.76 6.37 12.04
CA LYS A 310 17.11 5.44 13.12
C LYS A 310 16.75 5.93 14.52
N SER A 311 16.54 7.24 14.70
CA SER A 311 16.09 7.83 15.95
C SER A 311 14.67 7.42 16.30
N VAL A 312 13.82 7.11 15.31
CA VAL A 312 12.40 6.80 15.52
C VAL A 312 12.26 5.47 16.27
N LYS A 313 11.69 5.55 17.47
CA LYS A 313 11.39 4.41 18.35
C LYS A 313 9.89 4.21 18.54
N GLU A 314 9.11 5.28 18.54
CA GLU A 314 7.66 5.25 18.75
C GLU A 314 6.94 5.89 17.57
N ILE A 315 5.90 5.25 17.08
CA ILE A 315 5.06 5.74 15.97
C ILE A 315 3.62 5.87 16.45
N TYR A 316 3.01 7.03 16.20
CA TYR A 316 1.64 7.34 16.58
C TYR A 316 0.78 7.45 15.32
N LEU A 317 -0.19 6.55 15.19
CA LEU A 317 -1.09 6.43 14.05
C LEU A 317 -2.47 6.97 14.40
N GLY A 318 -2.90 8.02 13.70
CA GLY A 318 -4.24 8.59 13.86
C GLY A 318 -5.34 7.72 13.29
N ARG A 319 -6.60 8.08 13.59
CA ARG A 319 -7.81 7.43 13.07
C ARG A 319 -7.95 7.44 11.53
N ASN A 320 -7.20 8.28 10.83
CA ASN A 320 -7.15 8.35 9.36
C ASN A 320 -6.37 7.18 8.72
N ILE A 321 -5.43 6.57 9.45
CA ILE A 321 -4.57 5.51 8.91
C ILE A 321 -5.36 4.21 8.80
N LYS A 322 -5.50 3.72 7.57
CA LYS A 322 -6.25 2.50 7.22
C LYS A 322 -5.37 1.27 7.16
N MET A 323 -4.10 1.44 6.78
CA MET A 323 -3.16 0.33 6.57
C MET A 323 -1.70 0.77 6.72
N LEU A 324 -0.81 -0.21 6.83
CA LEU A 324 0.65 -0.03 6.95
C LEU A 324 1.41 -0.54 5.70
N GLY A 325 0.76 -0.51 4.55
CA GLY A 325 1.14 -1.28 3.37
C GLY A 325 0.31 -2.55 3.22
N THR A 326 0.77 -3.47 2.40
CA THR A 326 0.13 -4.77 2.14
C THR A 326 1.05 -5.92 2.51
N SER A 327 0.52 -7.15 2.61
CA SER A 327 1.32 -8.31 3.02
C SER A 327 2.52 -8.59 2.11
N ASP A 328 2.42 -8.26 0.82
CA ASP A 328 3.48 -8.31 -0.19
C ASP A 328 4.39 -7.06 -0.22
N HIS A 329 3.96 -5.97 0.41
CA HIS A 329 4.65 -4.67 0.37
C HIS A 329 4.49 -3.92 1.70
N LEU A 330 5.06 -4.48 2.77
CA LEU A 330 5.10 -3.92 4.12
C LEU A 330 6.52 -3.46 4.44
N ASN A 331 6.86 -2.24 4.04
CA ASN A 331 8.22 -1.69 4.11
C ASN A 331 8.71 -1.51 5.54
N LEU A 332 7.80 -1.34 6.51
CA LEU A 332 8.15 -1.22 7.93
C LEU A 332 8.88 -2.44 8.50
N LYS A 333 8.77 -3.62 7.86
CA LYS A 333 9.60 -4.78 8.25
C LYS A 333 11.10 -4.50 8.06
N GLU A 334 11.45 -3.72 7.02
CA GLU A 334 12.83 -3.40 6.70
C GLU A 334 13.26 -2.03 7.23
N SER A 335 12.43 -1.00 7.08
CA SER A 335 12.75 0.36 7.52
C SER A 335 12.58 0.56 9.03
N GLY A 336 11.67 -0.20 9.66
CA GLY A 336 11.28 -0.08 11.07
C GLY A 336 12.15 -0.81 12.08
N LYS A 337 13.42 -1.13 11.76
CA LYS A 337 14.30 -1.96 12.61
C LYS A 337 14.59 -1.40 14.00
N ASN A 338 14.34 -0.12 14.23
CA ASN A 338 14.52 0.54 15.54
C ASN A 338 13.20 0.78 16.28
N VAL A 339 12.07 0.47 15.67
CA VAL A 339 10.75 0.74 16.24
C VAL A 339 10.49 -0.20 17.41
N GLU A 340 10.23 0.40 18.57
CA GLU A 340 9.90 -0.26 19.82
C GLU A 340 8.38 -0.35 20.02
N LYS A 341 7.65 0.70 19.63
CA LYS A 341 6.21 0.78 19.82
C LYS A 341 5.53 1.43 18.64
N ILE A 342 4.36 0.93 18.32
CA ILE A 342 3.39 1.62 17.48
C ILE A 342 2.12 1.75 18.31
N LEU A 343 1.64 2.98 18.46
CA LEU A 343 0.36 3.28 19.09
C LEU A 343 -0.65 3.60 18.00
N VAL A 344 -1.83 3.03 18.13
CA VAL A 344 -2.98 3.29 17.25
C VAL A 344 -4.01 4.05 18.06
N ASP A 345 -4.50 5.14 17.49
CA ASP A 345 -5.63 5.91 18.04
C ASP A 345 -6.78 4.95 18.39
N PRO A 346 -7.30 4.94 19.64
CA PRO A 346 -8.41 4.07 20.03
C PRO A 346 -9.66 4.22 19.15
N GLU A 347 -9.87 5.41 18.57
CA GLU A 347 -10.96 5.70 17.64
C GLU A 347 -10.68 5.26 16.20
N ASN A 348 -9.50 4.70 15.91
CA ASN A 348 -9.18 4.20 14.57
C ASN A 348 -10.15 3.07 14.18
N PRO A 349 -10.88 3.18 13.06
CA PRO A 349 -11.87 2.19 12.65
C PRO A 349 -11.27 1.00 11.87
N HIS A 350 -9.98 1.06 11.52
CA HIS A 350 -9.32 0.11 10.62
C HIS A 350 -8.23 -0.71 11.28
N LEU A 351 -7.50 -0.11 12.21
CA LEU A 351 -6.37 -0.71 12.90
C LEU A 351 -6.64 -0.73 14.40
N GLU A 352 -6.04 -1.70 15.07
CA GLU A 352 -6.03 -1.77 16.53
C GLU A 352 -4.67 -2.28 17.02
N GLU A 353 -4.30 -1.86 18.22
CA GLU A 353 -3.11 -2.31 18.92
C GLU A 353 -3.52 -3.28 20.03
N TYR A 354 -2.88 -4.44 20.09
CA TYR A 354 -3.05 -5.41 21.15
C TYR A 354 -1.68 -5.85 21.68
N LYS A 355 -1.36 -5.40 22.90
CA LYS A 355 -0.13 -5.74 23.64
C LYS A 355 1.16 -5.52 22.83
N GLY A 356 1.24 -4.39 22.14
CA GLY A 356 2.34 -3.93 21.29
C GLY A 356 2.24 -4.38 19.83
N THR A 357 1.34 -5.31 19.49
CA THR A 357 1.19 -5.83 18.12
C THR A 357 0.02 -5.15 17.41
N ILE A 358 0.20 -4.79 16.15
CA ILE A 358 -0.82 -4.13 15.33
C ILE A 358 -1.63 -5.17 14.56
N TYR A 359 -2.95 -5.00 14.53
CA TYR A 359 -3.90 -5.86 13.84
C TYR A 359 -4.85 -5.03 12.97
N ILE A 360 -5.48 -5.69 11.99
CA ILE A 360 -6.63 -5.14 11.28
C ILE A 360 -7.84 -5.27 12.21
N LYS A 361 -8.47 -4.14 12.53
CA LYS A 361 -9.60 -4.08 13.46
C LYS A 361 -10.79 -4.83 12.90
N GLY A 362 -11.34 -5.73 13.72
CA GLY A 362 -12.50 -6.54 13.35
C GLY A 362 -12.18 -7.72 12.41
N ASP A 363 -10.92 -7.93 12.04
CA ASP A 363 -10.52 -9.16 11.34
C ASP A 363 -10.61 -10.36 12.30
N LYS A 364 -11.38 -11.37 11.88
CA LYS A 364 -11.62 -12.58 12.67
C LYS A 364 -10.46 -13.56 12.62
N SER A 365 -9.51 -13.37 11.69
CA SER A 365 -8.34 -14.24 11.59
C SER A 365 -7.36 -14.02 12.74
N ASN A 366 -7.40 -12.83 13.37
CA ASN A 366 -6.44 -12.40 14.40
C ASN A 366 -4.97 -12.51 13.94
N LEU A 367 -4.71 -12.42 12.64
CA LEU A 367 -3.35 -12.39 12.12
C LEU A 367 -2.68 -11.04 12.43
N PRO A 368 -1.43 -11.06 12.92
CA PRO A 368 -0.70 -9.84 13.22
C PRO A 368 -0.39 -9.12 11.91
N LEU A 369 -0.78 -7.85 11.81
CA LEU A 369 -0.40 -6.98 10.69
C LEU A 369 1.08 -6.60 10.82
N PHE A 370 1.50 -6.17 12.01
CA PHE A 370 2.87 -5.76 12.27
C PHE A 370 3.25 -5.95 13.75
N ILE A 371 4.43 -6.51 13.99
CA ILE A 371 5.04 -6.63 15.32
C ILE A 371 6.28 -5.73 15.32
N PRO A 372 6.37 -4.69 16.17
CA PRO A 372 7.54 -3.83 16.25
C PRO A 372 8.83 -4.63 16.43
N ALA A 373 9.89 -4.21 15.73
CA ALA A 373 11.15 -4.96 15.64
C ALA A 373 11.83 -5.12 17.01
N ARG A 374 11.62 -4.18 17.94
CA ARG A 374 12.20 -4.23 19.30
C ARG A 374 11.22 -4.74 20.37
N LEU A 375 10.04 -5.24 19.98
CA LEU A 375 9.11 -5.83 20.94
C LEU A 375 9.62 -7.20 21.40
N LYS A 376 10.08 -7.26 22.66
CA LYS A 376 10.68 -8.46 23.26
C LYS A 376 9.66 -9.52 23.68
N VAL A 377 8.51 -9.08 24.16
CA VAL A 377 7.45 -9.96 24.66
C VAL A 377 6.24 -9.76 23.78
N VAL A 378 5.90 -10.78 23.00
CA VAL A 378 4.75 -10.75 22.08
C VAL A 378 3.62 -11.56 22.68
N LYS A 379 2.44 -10.93 22.80
CA LYS A 379 1.20 -11.61 23.17
C LYS A 379 0.25 -11.59 21.98
N MET A 380 -0.04 -12.77 21.44
CA MET A 380 -0.88 -12.93 20.26
C MET A 380 -2.35 -12.92 20.65
N LYS A 381 -3.21 -12.31 19.82
CA LYS A 381 -4.65 -12.52 19.96
C LYS A 381 -5.00 -14.02 19.79
N PRO A 382 -6.10 -14.50 20.41
CA PRO A 382 -6.52 -15.90 20.27
C PRO A 382 -6.76 -16.30 18.81
N MET A 383 -6.21 -17.45 18.38
CA MET A 383 -6.36 -17.94 17.00
C MET A 383 -6.66 -19.43 16.99
N LYS A 384 -7.80 -19.87 16.45
CA LYS A 384 -8.15 -21.31 16.40
C LYS A 384 -7.04 -22.14 15.74
N ASN A 385 -6.47 -21.64 14.65
CA ASN A 385 -5.38 -22.27 13.94
C ASN A 385 -4.29 -21.22 13.66
N VAL A 386 -3.08 -21.48 14.16
CA VAL A 386 -1.88 -20.71 13.88
C VAL A 386 -1.17 -21.37 12.71
N GLY A 387 -1.48 -20.88 11.51
CA GLY A 387 -0.97 -21.41 10.26
C GLY A 387 0.50 -21.07 10.00
N LYS A 388 1.02 -21.59 8.89
CA LYS A 388 2.39 -21.35 8.43
C LYS A 388 2.75 -19.84 8.35
N ASN A 389 3.93 -19.49 8.88
CA ASN A 389 4.60 -18.18 8.79
C ASN A 389 3.77 -17.01 9.36
N VAL A 390 2.96 -17.26 10.39
CA VAL A 390 2.26 -16.20 11.14
C VAL A 390 3.26 -15.22 11.75
N ILE A 391 4.38 -15.72 12.27
CA ILE A 391 5.55 -14.91 12.62
C ILE A 391 6.76 -15.49 11.87
N PHE A 392 7.45 -14.64 11.12
CA PHE A 392 8.63 -15.03 10.36
C PHE A 392 9.74 -14.01 10.54
N GLY A 393 10.95 -14.47 10.87
CA GLY A 393 12.14 -13.62 10.86
C GLY A 393 12.17 -12.55 11.95
N HIS A 394 11.41 -12.68 13.04
CA HIS A 394 11.41 -11.66 14.09
C HIS A 394 12.68 -11.78 14.95
N GLU A 395 13.52 -10.75 14.89
CA GLU A 395 14.83 -10.75 15.53
C GLU A 395 14.83 -10.15 16.95
N GLY A 396 13.77 -9.47 17.38
CA GLY A 396 13.72 -8.83 18.71
C GLY A 396 12.98 -9.63 19.79
N MET A 397 12.09 -10.54 19.39
CA MET A 397 11.21 -11.28 20.29
C MET A 397 11.97 -12.35 21.07
N GLU A 398 11.85 -12.30 22.39
CA GLU A 398 12.45 -13.25 23.33
C GLU A 398 11.39 -14.20 23.93
N GLU A 399 10.16 -13.70 24.13
CA GLU A 399 9.05 -14.47 24.70
C GLU A 399 7.77 -14.32 23.86
N LEU A 400 7.08 -15.44 23.59
CA LEU A 400 5.83 -15.48 22.84
C LEU A 400 4.72 -16.13 23.66
N TYR A 401 3.60 -15.45 23.79
CA TYR A 401 2.40 -15.95 24.46
C TYR A 401 1.29 -16.17 23.44
N PHE A 402 0.75 -17.39 23.42
CA PHE A 402 -0.54 -17.67 22.79
C PHE A 402 -1.64 -17.48 23.84
N GLU A 403 -2.72 -16.81 23.46
CA GLU A 403 -3.85 -16.54 24.36
C GLU A 403 -4.93 -17.63 24.28
N GLU A 404 -5.71 -17.76 25.35
CA GLU A 404 -6.78 -18.75 25.49
C GLU A 404 -7.78 -18.67 24.31
N GLY A 405 -8.14 -19.82 23.75
CA GLY A 405 -8.87 -19.94 22.48
C GLY A 405 -7.98 -20.35 21.30
N THR A 406 -6.66 -20.44 21.51
CA THR A 406 -5.71 -20.98 20.53
C THR A 406 -5.69 -22.50 20.59
N GLU A 407 -6.01 -23.21 19.48
CA GLU A 407 -6.19 -24.67 19.52
C GLU A 407 -5.08 -25.46 18.81
N THR A 408 -4.65 -25.02 17.62
CA THR A 408 -3.70 -25.73 16.77
C THR A 408 -2.56 -24.82 16.34
N ILE A 409 -1.32 -25.28 16.46
CA ILE A 409 -0.13 -24.58 15.96
C ILE A 409 0.52 -25.45 14.87
N GLU A 410 0.47 -24.98 13.63
CA GLU A 410 0.90 -25.74 12.45
C GLU A 410 2.42 -25.71 12.22
N ASP A 411 2.88 -26.53 11.28
CA ASP A 411 4.26 -26.55 10.82
C ASP A 411 4.69 -25.16 10.34
N TYR A 412 5.85 -24.69 10.81
CA TYR A 412 6.43 -23.38 10.50
C TYR A 412 5.56 -22.19 10.94
N ALA A 413 4.67 -22.35 11.92
CA ALA A 413 3.83 -21.26 12.42
C ALA A 413 4.64 -20.04 12.88
N VAL A 414 5.74 -20.29 13.60
CA VAL A 414 6.73 -19.31 14.01
C VAL A 414 8.08 -19.78 13.49
N GLU A 415 8.59 -19.10 12.46
CA GLU A 415 9.78 -19.55 11.73
C GLU A 415 10.90 -18.50 11.78
N ALA A 416 12.14 -18.97 11.90
CA ALA A 416 13.34 -18.14 11.81
C ALA A 416 13.38 -16.96 12.81
N CYS A 417 12.94 -17.16 14.05
CA CYS A 417 13.00 -16.16 15.11
C CYS A 417 14.16 -16.49 16.08
N PRO A 418 15.41 -16.06 15.79
CA PRO A 418 16.61 -16.59 16.45
C PRO A 418 16.73 -16.26 17.93
N ASN A 419 16.05 -15.20 18.40
CA ASN A 419 16.09 -14.75 19.79
C ASN A 419 14.93 -15.26 20.64
N LEU A 420 13.95 -15.97 20.05
CA LEU A 420 12.80 -16.50 20.77
C LEU A 420 13.24 -17.65 21.68
N ARG A 421 13.23 -17.42 23.00
CA ARG A 421 13.70 -18.36 24.04
C ARG A 421 12.57 -19.06 24.78
N LYS A 422 11.40 -18.45 24.87
CA LYS A 422 10.24 -19.04 25.56
C LYS A 422 8.96 -18.87 24.77
N VAL A 423 8.18 -19.95 24.70
CA VAL A 423 6.81 -19.94 24.19
C VAL A 423 5.88 -20.43 25.29
N TYR A 424 4.80 -19.70 25.54
CA TYR A 424 3.78 -20.07 26.51
C TYR A 424 2.50 -20.47 25.78
N LEU A 425 2.03 -21.68 26.08
CA LEU A 425 0.84 -22.28 25.48
C LEU A 425 -0.30 -22.31 26.50
N PRO A 426 -1.50 -21.82 26.14
CA PRO A 426 -2.68 -21.89 26.98
C PRO A 426 -3.26 -23.31 27.00
N LYS A 427 -4.22 -23.55 27.91
CA LYS A 427 -4.84 -24.88 28.10
C LYS A 427 -5.63 -25.35 26.88
N SER A 428 -6.14 -24.41 26.07
CA SER A 428 -6.85 -24.71 24.82
C SER A 428 -6.00 -25.36 23.73
N VAL A 429 -4.66 -25.30 23.81
CA VAL A 429 -3.80 -25.85 22.75
C VAL A 429 -3.85 -27.37 22.76
N LYS A 430 -4.51 -27.93 21.74
CA LYS A 430 -4.70 -29.36 21.51
C LYS A 430 -3.51 -29.98 20.79
N SER A 431 -2.92 -29.28 19.83
CA SER A 431 -1.82 -29.80 19.03
C SER A 431 -0.81 -28.73 18.62
N VAL A 432 0.45 -29.15 18.55
CA VAL A 432 1.59 -28.37 18.09
C VAL A 432 2.38 -29.26 17.14
N ALA A 433 2.60 -28.81 15.91
CA ALA A 433 3.35 -29.56 14.92
C ALA A 433 4.85 -29.61 15.26
N ASP A 434 5.53 -30.68 14.84
CA ASP A 434 6.95 -30.92 15.15
C ASP A 434 7.87 -29.77 14.72
N ARG A 435 7.55 -29.07 13.62
CA ARG A 435 8.32 -27.91 13.12
C ARG A 435 7.62 -26.59 13.34
N ALA A 436 6.72 -26.49 14.33
CA ALA A 436 6.01 -25.25 14.65
C ALA A 436 6.94 -24.06 14.93
N PHE A 437 8.12 -24.32 15.52
CA PHE A 437 9.13 -23.33 15.91
C PHE A 437 10.46 -23.50 15.15
N PHE A 438 10.39 -23.78 13.84
CA PHE A 438 11.57 -24.07 13.03
C PHE A 438 12.53 -22.88 12.95
N ARG A 439 13.84 -23.14 13.11
CA ARG A 439 14.92 -22.11 13.12
C ARG A 439 14.72 -20.99 14.15
N CYS A 440 13.99 -21.26 15.23
CA CYS A 440 14.02 -20.43 16.44
C CYS A 440 15.28 -20.71 17.27
N HIS A 441 15.44 -20.04 18.42
CA HIS A 441 16.59 -20.25 19.31
C HIS A 441 16.76 -21.75 19.64
N SER A 442 18.00 -22.25 19.63
CA SER A 442 18.30 -23.67 19.86
C SER A 442 17.86 -24.17 21.24
N GLU A 443 17.85 -23.30 22.24
CA GLU A 443 17.42 -23.59 23.62
C GLU A 443 15.96 -23.17 23.91
N LEU A 444 15.11 -23.03 22.86
CA LEU A 444 13.72 -22.65 23.03
C LEU A 444 12.97 -23.58 23.99
N LYS A 445 12.34 -23.01 25.03
CA LYS A 445 11.48 -23.72 25.97
C LYS A 445 10.01 -23.45 25.66
N VAL A 446 9.23 -24.53 25.52
CA VAL A 446 7.77 -24.45 25.39
C VAL A 446 7.15 -24.79 26.74
N VAL A 447 6.39 -23.86 27.31
CA VAL A 447 5.77 -23.96 28.64
C VAL A 447 4.26 -24.01 28.46
N ARG A 448 3.59 -25.00 29.05
CA ARG A 448 2.12 -25.05 29.14
C ARG A 448 1.66 -24.40 30.44
N LEU A 449 0.70 -23.48 30.36
CA LEU A 449 0.16 -22.68 31.46
C LEU A 449 -0.99 -23.37 32.22
#